data_AF-A0AAU5ISI4-F1
#
_entry.id   AF-A0AAU5ISI4-F1
#
_cell.length_a   1.000
_cell.length_b   1.000
_cell.length_c   1.000
_cell.angle_alpha   90.00
_cell.angle_beta   90.00
_cell.angle_gamma   90.00
#
_symmetry.space_group_name_H-M   'P 1'
#
loop_
_entity.id
_entity.type
_entity.pdbx_description
1 polymer ?
#
loop_
_entity_poly.entity_id
_entity_poly.type
_entity_poly.pdbx_seq_one_letter_code
_entity_poly.pdbx_strand_id
1 'polypeptide(L)'
;MDTGTGTNTGTGSETPQPGTAHTVTLSYAGGEERRGPVTMGQANMIRCILRDEPLHINNHDVWPVPAGTAPEQVLDALRTLVVRHEALRTTFPEPADGASRIQVVAAEGDFTVRVLDHEEFGTEPARYAETVARRARAGRFRLDRDFPLRITLLTLRGAPAFVSLSSSHAVTDGSALAVLREEWLGLLAGAELPPVEALTPLDLAAEEATPAGLRRSEASLRYWQRTIGTGPQEMFAEPRATRTDGQQPQLTLRSLRGARALAQVAKRTGSPSPTVLLTAWCTLVAHRAGQSTCVAAAPLSNRSRPGLARSVNTLSQDALLSLDVRGLSFDAVLRKAWGAALSAYRHSQFDSVRLWEAIEATTFERGSHFARDVVFNDVSVLTDARGPATGQDARDARDAELDLDWGPVQVLPTRLLCFAYRTAPLLHLGMWADPALFPREEAEAFLTGLVALLEAAAYEDVPLASLTQVTGVRPAGRDGDWRQVDGCWTSPLAVAGALSGALGGLPVHVGTAEDSAHAPGGDRAPAGLTAFIASGGAPLTPADAHTALMDVISGPGPSGLLAPARYVIVHDPPAAPGDSPAWLRQRILMEGNGRHRPTRDDH
;
A
#
# COMPACT_ATOMS: atom_id res chain seq x y z
N MET A 1 63.70 -6.95 -14.76
CA MET A 1 62.74 -7.03 -15.87
C MET A 1 61.39 -6.86 -15.24
N ASP A 2 60.90 -5.63 -15.36
CA ASP A 2 59.73 -5.10 -14.70
C ASP A 2 58.78 -4.70 -15.85
N THR A 3 57.63 -5.36 -15.92
CA THR A 3 56.50 -5.09 -16.82
C THR A 3 55.29 -5.61 -16.04
N GLY A 4 54.44 -4.78 -15.45
CA GLY A 4 53.67 -3.74 -16.11
C GLY A 4 52.32 -4.34 -16.51
N THR A 5 51.26 -4.02 -15.76
CA THR A 5 49.87 -4.00 -16.22
C THR A 5 49.04 -3.28 -15.17
N GLY A 6 48.81 -1.99 -15.42
CA GLY A 6 47.83 -1.21 -14.68
C GLY A 6 46.42 -1.64 -15.06
N THR A 7 45.57 -1.81 -14.06
CA THR A 7 44.12 -1.81 -14.23
C THR A 7 43.59 -0.54 -13.60
N ASN A 8 43.32 0.44 -14.46
CA ASN A 8 42.63 1.68 -14.18
C ASN A 8 41.15 1.36 -13.91
N THR A 9 40.75 1.24 -12.64
CA THR A 9 39.33 1.11 -12.24
C THR A 9 38.72 2.49 -12.03
N GLY A 10 38.54 3.23 -13.12
CA GLY A 10 37.80 4.49 -13.13
C GLY A 10 36.31 4.24 -13.41
N THR A 11 35.50 4.06 -12.37
CA THR A 11 34.05 4.33 -12.35
C THR A 11 33.57 4.58 -10.90
N GLY A 12 34.27 5.46 -10.18
CA GLY A 12 33.70 6.09 -9.00
C GLY A 12 32.87 7.29 -9.44
N SER A 13 31.54 7.18 -9.42
CA SER A 13 30.68 8.38 -9.46
C SER A 13 30.90 9.11 -8.12
N GLU A 14 31.84 10.05 -8.10
CA GLU A 14 32.01 10.94 -6.95
C GLU A 14 30.73 11.75 -6.79
N THR A 15 30.13 11.67 -5.60
CA THR A 15 28.95 12.49 -5.26
C THR A 15 29.39 13.96 -5.26
N PRO A 16 28.71 14.86 -5.99
CA PRO A 16 29.07 16.27 -6.02
C PRO A 16 29.19 16.85 -4.60
N GLN A 17 30.29 17.54 -4.31
CA GLN A 17 30.52 18.21 -3.05
C GLN A 17 30.24 19.70 -3.21
N PRO A 18 29.43 20.33 -2.35
CA PRO A 18 29.23 21.77 -2.42
C PRO A 18 30.50 22.51 -2.02
N GLY A 19 30.85 23.56 -2.75
CA GLY A 19 31.94 24.47 -2.40
C GLY A 19 31.59 25.36 -1.22
N THR A 20 30.31 25.75 -1.09
CA THR A 20 29.79 26.45 0.09
C THR A 20 28.40 25.96 0.49
N ALA A 21 28.07 26.09 1.77
CA ALA A 21 26.74 25.80 2.30
C ALA A 21 26.34 26.86 3.33
N HIS A 22 25.12 27.36 3.22
CA HIS A 22 24.55 28.30 4.20
C HIS A 22 23.03 28.09 4.32
N THR A 23 22.42 28.74 5.30
CA THR A 23 20.97 28.69 5.51
C THR A 23 20.40 30.09 5.43
N VAL A 24 19.33 30.26 4.67
CA VAL A 24 18.55 31.49 4.58
C VAL A 24 17.26 31.28 5.35
N THR A 25 16.93 32.20 6.26
CA THR A 25 15.63 32.23 6.95
C THR A 25 14.71 33.19 6.19
N LEU A 26 13.51 32.73 5.88
CA LEU A 26 12.46 33.49 5.22
C LEU A 26 11.28 33.63 6.17
N SER A 27 10.88 34.87 6.42
CA SER A 27 9.62 35.17 7.09
C SER A 27 8.48 35.27 6.08
N TYR A 28 7.29 34.85 6.48
CA TYR A 28 6.05 35.06 5.75
C TYR A 28 5.00 35.70 6.67
N ALA A 29 4.17 36.56 6.09
CA ALA A 29 2.99 37.15 6.72
C ALA A 29 1.92 37.35 5.64
N GLY A 30 0.64 37.25 6.01
CA GLY A 30 -0.49 37.48 5.09
C GLY A 30 -1.48 36.33 4.96
N GLY A 31 -1.39 35.30 5.82
CA GLY A 31 -2.45 34.31 5.99
C GLY A 31 -3.41 34.68 7.12
N GLU A 32 -4.53 33.96 7.23
CA GLU A 32 -5.42 34.03 8.40
C GLU A 32 -5.04 32.96 9.42
N GLU A 33 -5.06 33.30 10.71
CA GLU A 33 -4.98 32.29 11.77
C GLU A 33 -6.31 31.55 11.83
N ARG A 34 -6.27 30.23 11.62
CA ARG A 34 -7.46 29.38 11.68
C ARG A 34 -7.17 28.11 12.45
N ARG A 35 -8.19 27.53 13.06
CA ARG A 35 -8.11 26.25 13.78
C ARG A 35 -9.37 25.43 13.56
N GLY A 36 -9.22 24.13 13.55
CA GLY A 36 -10.34 23.21 13.40
C GLY A 36 -9.92 21.75 13.47
N PRO A 37 -10.86 20.82 13.24
CA PRO A 37 -10.56 19.40 13.24
C PRO A 37 -9.61 19.05 12.09
N VAL A 38 -8.82 17.98 12.26
CA VAL A 38 -8.10 17.35 11.15
C VAL A 38 -9.09 16.73 10.16
N THR A 39 -8.71 16.70 8.88
CA THR A 39 -9.42 15.91 7.86
C THR A 39 -9.20 14.41 8.06
N MET A 40 -10.04 13.58 7.46
CA MET A 40 -9.91 12.12 7.45
C MET A 40 -8.55 11.67 6.88
N GLY A 41 -8.08 12.31 5.80
CA GLY A 41 -6.78 12.04 5.20
C GLY A 41 -5.60 12.41 6.11
N GLN A 42 -5.68 13.57 6.76
CA GLN A 42 -4.68 14.01 7.76
C GLN A 42 -4.63 13.04 8.95
N ALA A 43 -5.77 12.66 9.53
CA ALA A 43 -5.84 11.72 10.65
C ALA A 43 -5.15 10.38 10.32
N ASN A 44 -5.39 9.86 9.10
CA ASN A 44 -4.76 8.64 8.62
C ASN A 44 -3.23 8.77 8.57
N MET A 45 -2.72 9.83 7.94
CA MET A 45 -1.27 10.01 7.80
C MET A 45 -0.57 10.39 9.10
N ILE A 46 -1.21 11.15 10.00
CA ILE A 46 -0.66 11.43 11.34
C ILE A 46 -0.42 10.11 12.08
N ARG A 47 -1.37 9.16 12.05
CA ARG A 47 -1.18 7.85 12.66
C ARG A 47 -0.01 7.08 12.04
N CYS A 48 0.11 7.07 10.71
CA CYS A 48 1.24 6.45 10.02
C CYS A 48 2.57 7.11 10.39
N ILE A 49 2.63 8.45 10.45
CA ILE A 49 3.83 9.22 10.83
C ILE A 49 4.27 8.91 12.26
N LEU A 50 3.34 8.68 13.19
CA LEU A 50 3.66 8.36 14.58
C LEU A 50 4.16 6.91 14.75
N ARG A 51 3.70 5.98 13.91
CA ARG A 51 4.02 4.55 14.01
C ARG A 51 5.22 4.12 13.16
N ASP A 52 5.25 4.56 11.90
CA ASP A 52 6.11 3.97 10.86
C ASP A 52 7.44 4.73 10.74
N GLU A 53 8.41 4.13 10.03
CA GLU A 53 9.73 4.75 9.81
C GLU A 53 9.64 5.97 8.86
N PRO A 54 10.31 7.11 9.17
CA PRO A 54 10.14 8.35 8.41
C PRO A 54 10.50 8.24 6.93
N LEU A 55 11.48 7.38 6.60
CA LEU A 55 11.95 7.19 5.23
C LEU A 55 10.88 6.61 4.29
N HIS A 56 9.87 5.94 4.84
CA HIS A 56 8.78 5.34 4.08
C HIS A 56 7.52 6.22 4.04
N ILE A 57 7.43 7.23 4.92
CA ILE A 57 6.25 8.08 5.05
C ILE A 57 6.47 9.49 4.51
N ASN A 58 7.63 10.11 4.74
CA ASN A 58 7.87 11.46 4.27
C ASN A 58 7.89 11.51 2.74
N ASN A 59 7.23 12.50 2.16
CA ASN A 59 7.26 12.71 0.72
C ASN A 59 8.51 13.50 0.33
N HIS A 60 8.98 13.33 -0.90
CA HIS A 60 10.03 14.18 -1.48
C HIS A 60 9.71 14.56 -2.92
N ASP A 61 10.32 15.65 -3.36
CA ASP A 61 10.20 16.14 -4.73
C ASP A 61 11.44 16.95 -5.13
N VAL A 62 11.66 17.08 -6.44
CA VAL A 62 12.70 17.93 -7.03
C VAL A 62 12.08 18.88 -8.02
N TRP A 63 12.15 20.19 -7.77
CA TRP A 63 11.62 21.22 -8.65
C TRP A 63 12.76 21.86 -9.44
N PRO A 64 12.72 21.85 -10.78
CA PRO A 64 13.72 22.54 -11.56
C PRO A 64 13.55 24.06 -11.43
N VAL A 65 14.67 24.78 -11.56
CA VAL A 65 14.70 26.24 -11.63
C VAL A 65 15.08 26.62 -13.06
N PRO A 66 14.26 27.41 -13.79
CA PRO A 66 14.61 27.87 -15.12
C PRO A 66 15.93 28.66 -15.13
N ALA A 67 16.75 28.44 -16.15
CA ALA A 67 18.01 29.15 -16.29
C ALA A 67 17.79 30.67 -16.36
N GLY A 68 18.64 31.44 -15.68
CA GLY A 68 18.51 32.90 -15.58
C GLY A 68 17.59 33.38 -14.45
N THR A 69 16.94 32.49 -13.70
CA THR A 69 16.21 32.86 -12.48
C THR A 69 17.18 33.31 -11.40
N ALA A 70 16.96 34.48 -10.82
CA ALA A 70 17.79 35.00 -9.74
C ALA A 70 17.43 34.36 -8.38
N PRO A 71 18.38 34.20 -7.43
CA PRO A 71 18.11 33.59 -6.12
C PRO A 71 16.95 34.24 -5.36
N GLU A 72 16.80 35.56 -5.42
CA GLU A 72 15.70 36.28 -4.79
C GLU A 72 14.33 35.86 -5.34
N GLN A 73 14.22 35.63 -6.66
CA GLN A 73 12.96 35.19 -7.28
C GLN A 73 12.56 33.79 -6.81
N VAL A 74 13.54 32.91 -6.60
CA VAL A 74 13.35 31.58 -6.03
C VAL A 74 12.80 31.69 -4.60
N LEU A 75 13.42 32.51 -3.76
CA LEU A 75 13.02 32.68 -2.36
C LEU A 75 11.63 33.33 -2.25
N ASP A 76 11.33 34.30 -3.12
CA ASP A 76 10.03 34.96 -3.18
C ASP A 76 8.92 34.02 -3.69
N ALA A 77 9.21 33.18 -4.68
CA ALA A 77 8.27 32.16 -5.15
C ALA A 77 7.96 31.12 -4.05
N LEU A 78 8.97 30.68 -3.29
CA LEU A 78 8.76 29.80 -2.12
C LEU A 78 7.86 30.46 -1.08
N ARG A 79 8.15 31.73 -0.71
CA ARG A 79 7.32 32.48 0.24
C ARG A 79 5.88 32.62 -0.25
N THR A 80 5.70 32.89 -1.54
CA THR A 80 4.37 33.02 -2.17
C THR A 80 3.56 31.74 -2.05
N LEU A 81 4.16 30.58 -2.34
CA LEU A 81 3.49 29.28 -2.18
C LEU A 81 3.09 29.01 -0.72
N VAL A 82 3.95 29.35 0.24
CA VAL A 82 3.67 29.17 1.68
C VAL A 82 2.49 30.02 2.14
N VAL A 83 2.44 31.30 1.74
CA VAL A 83 1.31 32.17 2.10
C VAL A 83 0.01 31.67 1.46
N ARG A 84 0.09 31.32 0.16
CA ARG A 84 -1.03 30.91 -0.68
C ARG A 84 -1.73 29.64 -0.22
N HIS A 85 -1.01 28.65 0.31
CA HIS A 85 -1.57 27.36 0.70
C HIS A 85 -1.54 27.15 2.21
N GLU A 86 -2.72 27.13 2.84
CA GLU A 86 -2.86 26.93 4.30
C GLU A 86 -2.12 25.69 4.81
N ALA A 87 -2.12 24.60 4.05
CA ALA A 87 -1.43 23.36 4.41
C ALA A 87 0.06 23.55 4.71
N LEU A 88 0.75 24.46 4.02
CA LEU A 88 2.18 24.71 4.24
C LEU A 88 2.47 25.53 5.51
N ARG A 89 1.42 26.10 6.12
CA ARG A 89 1.46 26.85 7.39
C ARG A 89 0.72 26.13 8.50
N THR A 90 0.42 24.85 8.31
CA THR A 90 -0.37 24.05 9.24
C THR A 90 0.52 23.23 10.17
N THR A 91 0.23 23.27 11.47
CA THR A 91 0.77 22.35 12.48
C THR A 91 -0.36 21.56 13.16
N PHE A 92 0.01 20.47 13.84
CA PHE A 92 -0.88 19.55 14.54
C PHE A 92 -0.44 19.43 16.00
N PRO A 93 -0.91 20.31 16.89
CA PRO A 93 -0.58 20.25 18.31
C PRO A 93 -0.97 18.89 18.90
N GLU A 94 -0.05 18.25 19.62
CA GLU A 94 -0.33 16.98 20.29
C GLU A 94 -1.30 17.19 21.47
N PRO A 95 -2.45 16.48 21.52
CA PRO A 95 -3.26 16.41 22.73
C PRO A 95 -2.58 15.50 23.77
N ALA A 96 -2.94 15.66 25.04
CA ALA A 96 -2.35 14.91 26.15
C ALA A 96 -2.60 13.38 26.08
N ASP A 97 -3.48 12.91 25.20
CA ASP A 97 -3.99 11.53 25.12
C ASP A 97 -3.71 10.81 23.79
N GLY A 98 -2.91 11.38 22.86
CA GLY A 98 -2.47 10.66 21.65
C GLY A 98 -2.44 11.47 20.35
N ALA A 99 -2.88 10.86 19.23
CA ALA A 99 -2.81 11.46 17.90
C ALA A 99 -3.64 12.75 17.81
N SER A 100 -3.09 13.77 17.15
CA SER A 100 -3.75 15.08 17.06
C SER A 100 -5.08 15.02 16.32
N ARG A 101 -6.09 15.65 16.92
CA ARG A 101 -7.45 15.80 16.35
C ARG A 101 -7.69 17.19 15.81
N ILE A 102 -6.73 18.10 15.98
CA ILE A 102 -6.84 19.50 15.58
C ILE A 102 -5.70 19.87 14.66
N GLN A 103 -5.97 20.80 13.74
CA GLN A 103 -4.95 21.46 12.92
C GLN A 103 -5.01 22.96 13.18
N VAL A 104 -3.85 23.60 13.18
CA VAL A 104 -3.70 25.04 13.42
C VAL A 104 -2.93 25.64 12.25
N VAL A 105 -3.54 26.62 11.59
CA VAL A 105 -2.96 27.37 10.47
C VAL A 105 -2.41 28.68 11.01
N ALA A 106 -1.12 28.94 10.85
CA ALA A 106 -0.48 30.16 11.32
C ALA A 106 -0.60 31.31 10.30
N ALA A 107 -0.96 32.53 10.75
CA ALA A 107 -1.04 33.72 9.90
C ALA A 107 0.33 34.21 9.38
N GLU A 108 1.36 33.98 10.19
CA GLU A 108 2.75 34.41 9.96
C GLU A 108 3.71 33.40 10.58
N GLY A 109 4.97 33.45 10.17
CA GLY A 109 6.03 32.61 10.73
C GLY A 109 7.30 32.62 9.88
N ASP A 110 8.24 31.76 10.26
CA ASP A 110 9.54 31.62 9.60
C ASP A 110 9.75 30.20 9.08
N PHE A 111 10.48 30.07 7.98
CA PHE A 111 11.03 28.80 7.52
C PHE A 111 12.44 28.99 6.97
N THR A 112 13.16 27.87 6.82
CA THR A 112 14.56 27.90 6.37
C THR A 112 14.75 27.20 5.03
N VAL A 113 15.65 27.76 4.23
CA VAL A 113 16.13 27.18 2.97
C VAL A 113 17.62 26.95 3.12
N ARG A 114 18.05 25.69 3.03
CA ARG A 114 19.48 25.36 2.97
C ARG A 114 19.96 25.58 1.54
N VAL A 115 20.99 26.39 1.36
CA VAL A 115 21.59 26.65 0.05
C VAL A 115 22.90 25.87 -0.04
N LEU A 116 23.04 25.06 -1.09
CA LEU A 116 24.26 24.32 -1.40
C LEU A 116 24.79 24.80 -2.75
N ASP A 117 25.91 25.52 -2.74
CA ASP A 117 26.53 26.05 -3.94
C ASP A 117 27.65 25.15 -4.43
N HIS A 118 27.60 24.81 -5.71
CA HIS A 118 28.50 23.87 -6.35
C HIS A 118 29.29 24.58 -7.45
N GLU A 119 30.56 24.24 -7.60
CA GLU A 119 31.36 24.66 -8.76
C GLU A 119 30.94 23.87 -10.01
N GLU A 120 30.57 22.59 -9.80
CA GLU A 120 30.05 21.67 -10.80
C GLU A 120 29.06 20.66 -10.16
N PHE A 121 28.05 20.23 -10.93
CA PHE A 121 27.07 19.22 -10.50
C PHE A 121 27.40 17.80 -10.96
N GLY A 122 28.52 17.61 -11.66
CA GLY A 122 28.83 16.36 -12.36
C GLY A 122 27.93 16.14 -13.59
N THR A 123 27.91 14.89 -14.09
CA THR A 123 27.23 14.52 -15.34
C THR A 123 25.71 14.35 -15.21
N GLU A 124 25.18 14.17 -13.99
CA GLU A 124 23.75 13.91 -13.74
C GLU A 124 23.15 14.83 -12.64
N PRO A 125 23.02 16.15 -12.88
CA PRO A 125 22.58 17.11 -11.85
C PRO A 125 21.20 16.79 -11.25
N ALA A 126 20.24 16.36 -12.07
CA ALA A 126 18.89 16.03 -11.61
C ALA A 126 18.86 14.78 -10.71
N ARG A 127 19.72 13.79 -10.98
CA ARG A 127 19.87 12.59 -10.15
C ARG A 127 20.52 12.91 -8.80
N TYR A 128 21.47 13.83 -8.80
CA TYR A 128 22.04 14.36 -7.58
C TYR A 128 20.98 15.09 -6.74
N ALA A 129 20.18 15.98 -7.36
CA ALA A 129 19.07 16.65 -6.70
C ALA A 129 18.06 15.66 -6.09
N GLU A 130 17.70 14.61 -6.83
CA GLU A 130 16.85 13.52 -6.34
C GLU A 130 17.47 12.81 -5.13
N THR A 131 18.78 12.59 -5.13
CA THR A 131 19.50 12.01 -4.00
C THR A 131 19.44 12.92 -2.77
N VAL A 132 19.58 14.24 -2.95
CA VAL A 132 19.44 15.23 -1.87
C VAL A 132 18.02 15.23 -1.31
N ALA A 133 17.00 15.24 -2.16
CA ALA A 133 15.59 15.20 -1.75
C ALA A 133 15.25 13.90 -0.99
N ARG A 134 15.68 12.75 -1.49
CA ARG A 134 15.49 11.45 -0.82
C ARG A 134 16.15 11.40 0.55
N ARG A 135 17.35 11.95 0.70
CA ARG A 135 18.06 12.05 1.99
C ARG A 135 17.33 12.96 2.97
N ALA A 136 16.69 14.03 2.49
CA ALA A 136 15.94 14.96 3.34
C ALA A 136 14.70 14.33 4.01
N ARG A 137 14.24 13.17 3.54
CA ARG A 137 13.17 12.38 4.19
C ARG A 137 13.59 11.74 5.51
N ALA A 138 14.90 11.62 5.76
CA ALA A 138 15.39 11.02 6.99
C ALA A 138 14.96 11.83 8.22
N GLY A 139 14.48 11.16 9.26
CA GLY A 139 14.05 11.77 10.52
C GLY A 139 12.60 12.27 10.53
N ARG A 140 11.93 12.15 11.68
CA ARG A 140 10.53 12.53 11.90
C ARG A 140 10.34 14.05 11.80
N PHE A 141 9.22 14.48 11.22
CA PHE A 141 8.72 15.84 11.41
C PHE A 141 8.00 15.89 12.74
N ARG A 142 8.29 16.90 13.55
CA ARG A 142 7.56 17.15 14.77
C ARG A 142 6.33 17.99 14.45
N LEU A 143 5.21 17.29 14.29
CA LEU A 143 3.98 17.83 13.74
C LEU A 143 3.42 19.03 14.53
N ASP A 144 3.77 19.14 15.81
CA ASP A 144 3.36 20.22 16.70
C ASP A 144 4.01 21.58 16.39
N ARG A 145 5.23 21.62 15.82
CA ARG A 145 5.96 22.89 15.61
C ARG A 145 6.97 22.96 14.47
N ASP A 146 7.31 21.86 13.82
CA ASP A 146 8.21 21.92 12.66
C ASP A 146 7.48 22.54 11.47
N PHE A 147 8.18 23.37 10.69
CA PHE A 147 7.72 23.74 9.36
C PHE A 147 7.60 22.47 8.50
N PRO A 148 6.48 22.26 7.78
CA PRO A 148 6.21 20.95 7.18
C PRO A 148 7.05 20.62 5.95
N LEU A 149 7.96 21.49 5.53
CA LEU A 149 8.91 21.26 4.45
C LEU A 149 10.36 21.38 4.95
N ARG A 150 11.24 20.56 4.38
CA ARG A 150 12.70 20.72 4.46
C ARG A 150 13.19 21.05 3.07
N ILE A 151 13.70 22.26 2.86
CA ILE A 151 14.00 22.80 1.53
C ILE A 151 15.51 22.94 1.37
N THR A 152 16.05 22.38 0.29
CA THR A 152 17.44 22.59 -0.13
C THR A 152 17.48 23.19 -1.54
N LEU A 153 17.96 24.42 -1.67
CA LEU A 153 18.26 25.04 -2.96
C LEU A 153 19.67 24.64 -3.40
N LEU A 154 19.77 24.06 -4.60
CA LEU A 154 21.01 23.70 -5.25
C LEU A 154 21.38 24.77 -6.28
N THR A 155 22.55 25.37 -6.13
CA THR A 155 23.08 26.39 -7.04
C THR A 155 24.37 25.92 -7.71
N LEU A 156 24.62 26.41 -8.93
CA LEU A 156 25.85 26.24 -9.70
C LEU A 156 26.52 27.60 -9.84
N ARG A 157 27.63 27.82 -9.13
CA ARG A 157 28.37 29.11 -9.12
C ARG A 157 27.42 30.29 -8.83
N GLY A 158 26.58 30.13 -7.81
CA GLY A 158 25.55 31.09 -7.39
C GLY A 158 24.25 31.08 -8.20
N ALA A 159 24.19 30.42 -9.36
CA ALA A 159 22.97 30.34 -10.18
C ALA A 159 22.04 29.21 -9.70
N PRO A 160 20.78 29.48 -9.32
CA PRO A 160 19.81 28.44 -8.96
C PRO A 160 19.56 27.43 -10.07
N ALA A 161 19.54 26.13 -9.71
CA ALA A 161 19.29 25.05 -10.66
C ALA A 161 18.14 24.13 -10.24
N PHE A 162 18.08 23.77 -8.95
CA PHE A 162 17.03 22.87 -8.43
C PHE A 162 16.65 23.23 -7.01
N VAL A 163 15.39 23.00 -6.66
CA VAL A 163 14.92 22.89 -5.28
C VAL A 163 14.65 21.42 -4.98
N SER A 164 15.40 20.87 -4.03
CA SER A 164 15.18 19.53 -3.48
C SER A 164 14.43 19.65 -2.17
N LEU A 165 13.29 18.98 -2.03
CA LEU A 165 12.46 19.09 -0.83
C LEU A 165 12.05 17.73 -0.27
N SER A 166 11.86 17.71 1.05
CA SER A 166 11.07 16.70 1.75
C SER A 166 9.89 17.38 2.43
N SER A 167 8.75 16.72 2.49
CA SER A 167 7.53 17.24 3.10
C SER A 167 6.88 16.23 4.04
N SER A 168 6.26 16.73 5.12
CA SER A 168 5.45 15.91 6.02
C SER A 168 4.19 15.43 5.28
N HIS A 169 3.97 14.12 5.27
CA HIS A 169 2.79 13.53 4.62
C HIS A 169 1.48 13.90 5.34
N ALA A 170 1.55 14.58 6.49
CA ALA A 170 0.37 15.14 7.17
C ALA A 170 -0.19 16.39 6.47
N VAL A 171 0.57 17.08 5.61
CA VAL A 171 0.08 18.29 4.92
C VAL A 171 0.07 18.17 3.40
N THR A 172 0.87 17.26 2.84
CA THR A 172 0.98 17.06 1.40
C THR A 172 0.95 15.57 1.06
N ASP A 173 0.44 15.28 -0.13
CA ASP A 173 0.63 14.02 -0.83
C ASP A 173 1.26 14.26 -2.22
N GLY A 174 1.50 13.19 -2.99
CA GLY A 174 2.11 13.32 -4.32
C GLY A 174 1.33 14.21 -5.30
N SER A 175 0.00 14.28 -5.16
CA SER A 175 -0.83 15.16 -6.00
C SER A 175 -0.73 16.61 -5.55
N ALA A 176 -0.70 16.88 -4.24
CA ALA A 176 -0.44 18.21 -3.71
C ALA A 176 0.91 18.76 -4.16
N LEU A 177 1.96 17.92 -4.15
CA LEU A 177 3.29 18.29 -4.63
C LEU A 177 3.31 18.61 -6.13
N ALA A 178 2.53 17.91 -6.95
CA ALA A 178 2.39 18.21 -8.37
C ALA A 178 1.75 19.59 -8.60
N VAL A 179 0.70 19.94 -7.85
CA VAL A 179 0.09 21.28 -7.89
C VAL A 179 1.09 22.36 -7.49
N LEU A 180 1.80 22.17 -6.37
CA LEU A 180 2.82 23.11 -5.91
C LEU A 180 3.94 23.31 -6.92
N ARG A 181 4.38 22.23 -7.59
CA ARG A 181 5.39 22.29 -8.65
C ARG A 181 4.91 23.04 -9.89
N GLU A 182 3.66 22.85 -10.29
CA GLU A 182 3.08 23.59 -11.43
C GLU A 182 3.02 25.09 -11.13
N GLU A 183 2.52 25.46 -9.94
CA GLU A 183 2.46 26.85 -9.50
C GLU A 183 3.86 27.47 -9.33
N TRP A 184 4.82 26.69 -8.80
CA TRP A 184 6.23 27.05 -8.74
C TRP A 184 6.78 27.48 -10.11
N LEU A 185 6.57 26.66 -11.14
CA LEU A 185 7.03 26.96 -12.49
C LEU A 185 6.32 28.18 -13.08
N GLY A 186 5.02 28.35 -12.80
CA GLY A 186 4.27 29.54 -13.18
C GLY A 186 4.85 30.82 -12.57
N LEU A 187 5.12 30.82 -11.27
CA LEU A 187 5.71 31.96 -10.55
C LEU A 187 7.09 32.33 -11.11
N LEU A 188 7.95 31.34 -11.37
CA LEU A 188 9.28 31.60 -11.94
C LEU A 188 9.23 32.08 -13.39
N ALA A 189 8.16 31.78 -14.12
CA ALA A 189 7.89 32.33 -15.44
C ALA A 189 7.26 33.74 -15.40
N GLY A 190 7.04 34.31 -14.21
CA GLY A 190 6.40 35.61 -14.02
C GLY A 190 4.89 35.61 -14.20
N ALA A 191 4.24 34.44 -14.13
CA ALA A 191 2.79 34.35 -14.21
C ALA A 191 2.12 34.79 -12.91
N GLU A 192 0.99 35.48 -13.04
CA GLU A 192 0.06 35.69 -11.93
C GLU A 192 -0.76 34.41 -11.72
N LEU A 193 -0.70 33.83 -10.53
CA LEU A 193 -1.44 32.62 -10.23
C LEU A 193 -2.93 32.94 -10.04
N PRO A 194 -3.85 32.13 -10.57
CA PRO A 194 -5.29 32.32 -10.36
C PRO A 194 -5.64 32.23 -8.86
N PRO A 195 -6.79 32.76 -8.40
CA PRO A 195 -7.25 32.55 -7.03
C PRO A 195 -7.34 31.05 -6.68
N VAL A 196 -7.12 30.71 -5.40
CA VAL A 196 -7.30 29.34 -4.92
C VAL A 196 -8.80 29.08 -4.74
N GLU A 197 -9.39 28.33 -5.67
CA GLU A 197 -10.81 27.90 -5.59
C GLU A 197 -10.97 26.49 -4.98
N ALA A 198 -9.86 25.77 -4.80
CA ALA A 198 -9.87 24.45 -4.18
C ALA A 198 -10.09 24.57 -2.66
N LEU A 199 -10.72 23.55 -2.08
CA LEU A 199 -10.95 23.47 -0.64
C LEU A 199 -9.61 23.47 0.10
N THR A 200 -9.51 24.32 1.12
CA THR A 200 -8.40 24.26 2.08
C THR A 200 -8.59 23.05 3.01
N PRO A 201 -7.54 22.63 3.76
CA PRO A 201 -7.67 21.54 4.72
C PRO A 201 -8.81 21.75 5.73
N LEU A 202 -9.01 22.98 6.22
CA LEU A 202 -10.07 23.27 7.19
C LEU A 202 -11.46 23.28 6.57
N ASP A 203 -11.59 23.77 5.33
CA ASP A 203 -12.87 23.76 4.61
C ASP A 203 -13.28 22.33 4.25
N LEU A 204 -12.31 21.48 3.90
CA LEU A 204 -12.56 20.07 3.70
C LEU A 204 -12.99 19.38 5.01
N ALA A 205 -12.33 19.67 6.13
CA ALA A 205 -12.70 19.07 7.41
C ALA A 205 -14.14 19.45 7.81
N ALA A 206 -14.56 20.69 7.52
CA ALA A 206 -15.93 21.13 7.69
C ALA A 206 -16.90 20.37 6.76
N GLU A 207 -16.53 20.14 5.49
CA GLU A 207 -17.33 19.36 4.55
C GLU A 207 -17.49 17.89 4.99
N GLU A 208 -16.41 17.27 5.47
CA GLU A 208 -16.38 15.89 5.97
C GLU A 208 -17.26 15.70 7.21
N ALA A 209 -17.36 16.72 8.07
CA ALA A 209 -18.21 16.74 9.25
C ALA A 209 -19.71 16.92 8.93
N THR A 210 -20.07 17.28 7.70
CA THR A 210 -21.49 17.38 7.31
C THR A 210 -22.19 16.02 7.33
N PRO A 211 -23.52 15.96 7.47
CA PRO A 211 -24.25 14.69 7.36
C PRO A 211 -23.99 13.93 6.05
N ALA A 212 -23.70 14.65 4.94
CA ALA A 212 -23.33 14.03 3.69
C ALA A 212 -21.93 13.40 3.73
N GLY A 213 -20.94 14.10 4.30
CA GLY A 213 -19.59 13.58 4.52
C GLY A 213 -19.57 12.34 5.40
N LEU A 214 -20.26 12.39 6.54
CA LEU A 214 -20.41 11.26 7.47
C LEU A 214 -21.07 10.04 6.79
N ARG A 215 -22.11 10.24 5.96
CA ARG A 215 -22.74 9.15 5.19
C ARG A 215 -21.79 8.52 4.17
N ARG A 216 -20.93 9.32 3.52
CA ARG A 216 -19.90 8.79 2.60
C ARG A 216 -18.89 7.93 3.34
N SER A 217 -18.37 8.44 4.47
CA SER A 217 -17.45 7.70 5.34
C SER A 217 -18.06 6.37 5.80
N GLU A 218 -19.28 6.39 6.29
CA GLU A 218 -19.99 5.18 6.73
C GLU A 218 -20.25 4.19 5.58
N ALA A 219 -20.55 4.68 4.37
CA ALA A 219 -20.68 3.82 3.20
C ALA A 219 -19.35 3.12 2.85
N SER A 220 -18.23 3.84 2.98
CA SER A 220 -16.90 3.27 2.79
C SER A 220 -16.60 2.19 3.82
N LEU A 221 -16.86 2.44 5.10
CA LEU A 221 -16.67 1.44 6.17
C LEU A 221 -17.47 0.15 5.90
N ARG A 222 -18.75 0.26 5.53
CA ARG A 222 -19.57 -0.91 5.17
C ARG A 222 -19.08 -1.65 3.92
N TYR A 223 -18.49 -0.93 2.97
CA TYR A 223 -17.88 -1.54 1.79
C TYR A 223 -16.63 -2.33 2.16
N TRP A 224 -15.75 -1.75 3.00
CA TRP A 224 -14.56 -2.42 3.52
C TRP A 224 -14.92 -3.67 4.33
N GLN A 225 -15.86 -3.55 5.29
CA GLN A 225 -16.35 -4.68 6.10
C GLN A 225 -16.89 -5.82 5.24
N ARG A 226 -17.70 -5.53 4.21
CA ARG A 226 -18.18 -6.58 3.28
C ARG A 226 -17.06 -7.19 2.47
N THR A 227 -16.13 -6.38 1.97
CA THR A 227 -15.03 -6.87 1.15
C THR A 227 -14.11 -7.80 1.95
N ILE A 228 -13.78 -7.41 3.18
CA ILE A 228 -13.00 -8.23 4.12
C ILE A 228 -13.82 -9.45 4.56
N GLY A 229 -15.10 -9.29 4.87
CA GLY A 229 -15.95 -10.38 5.34
C GLY A 229 -16.22 -11.47 4.29
N THR A 230 -16.04 -11.18 3.00
CA THR A 230 -16.38 -12.12 1.90
C THR A 230 -15.22 -12.49 0.98
N GLY A 231 -14.17 -11.67 0.89
CA GLY A 231 -12.98 -11.93 0.07
C GLY A 231 -11.91 -12.71 0.83
N PRO A 232 -10.83 -13.17 0.20
CA PRO A 232 -9.68 -13.74 0.92
C PRO A 232 -9.12 -12.76 1.99
N GLN A 233 -8.82 -13.23 3.21
CA GLN A 233 -8.13 -12.41 4.22
C GLN A 233 -6.64 -12.27 3.94
N GLU A 234 -6.03 -13.37 3.50
CA GLU A 234 -4.64 -13.45 3.09
C GLU A 234 -4.64 -13.89 1.62
N MET A 235 -4.05 -13.05 0.76
CA MET A 235 -3.84 -13.41 -0.64
C MET A 235 -2.75 -14.48 -0.75
N PHE A 236 -1.69 -14.40 0.06
CA PHE A 236 -0.54 -15.31 -0.01
C PHE A 236 -0.44 -16.27 1.18
N ALA A 237 -1.53 -16.95 1.52
CA ALA A 237 -1.50 -18.07 2.45
C ALA A 237 -0.94 -19.33 1.76
N GLU A 238 0.37 -19.57 1.93
CA GLU A 238 1.11 -20.75 1.42
C GLU A 238 2.16 -21.23 2.45
N PRO A 239 2.71 -22.46 2.35
CA PRO A 239 3.60 -23.03 3.38
C PRO A 239 4.83 -22.19 3.73
N ARG A 240 5.37 -21.42 2.77
CA ARG A 240 6.56 -20.57 2.97
C ARG A 240 6.24 -19.23 3.63
N ALA A 241 4.96 -18.89 3.77
CA ALA A 241 4.51 -17.57 4.14
C ALA A 241 4.51 -17.36 5.67
N THR A 242 5.14 -16.30 6.14
CA THR A 242 5.13 -15.91 7.56
C THR A 242 4.63 -14.48 7.73
N ARG A 243 3.71 -14.24 8.68
CA ARG A 243 3.18 -12.92 9.06
C ARG A 243 4.20 -12.06 9.80
N THR A 244 5.25 -11.64 9.10
CA THR A 244 6.26 -10.70 9.61
C THR A 244 6.51 -9.59 8.60
N ASP A 245 6.90 -8.42 9.08
CA ASP A 245 7.42 -7.36 8.22
C ASP A 245 8.78 -7.80 7.66
N GLY A 246 8.87 -7.85 6.33
CA GLY A 246 10.04 -8.33 5.62
C GLY A 246 10.81 -7.20 4.96
N GLN A 247 12.13 -7.38 4.87
CA GLN A 247 12.98 -6.60 3.97
C GLN A 247 12.71 -7.03 2.53
N GLN A 248 12.14 -6.13 1.74
CA GLN A 248 11.75 -6.36 0.35
C GLN A 248 12.62 -5.51 -0.57
N PRO A 249 13.45 -6.14 -1.43
CA PRO A 249 14.16 -5.42 -2.47
C PRO A 249 13.20 -4.94 -3.55
N GLN A 250 13.45 -3.73 -4.07
CA GLN A 250 12.74 -3.22 -5.24
C GLN A 250 13.22 -3.97 -6.50
N LEU A 251 12.29 -4.48 -7.31
CA LEU A 251 12.52 -4.90 -8.68
C LEU A 251 11.86 -3.89 -9.62
N THR A 252 12.64 -3.28 -10.50
CA THR A 252 12.18 -2.30 -11.47
C THR A 252 12.07 -2.95 -12.84
N LEU A 253 10.91 -2.83 -13.49
CA LEU A 253 10.69 -3.23 -14.89
C LEU A 253 10.62 -1.98 -15.77
N ARG A 254 11.37 -1.97 -16.87
CA ARG A 254 11.24 -1.00 -17.97
C ARG A 254 11.00 -1.77 -19.26
N SER A 255 9.89 -1.53 -19.95
CA SER A 255 9.58 -2.28 -21.17
C SER A 255 8.85 -1.47 -22.24
N LEU A 256 9.47 -1.37 -23.42
CA LEU A 256 8.85 -0.80 -24.62
C LEU A 256 7.80 -1.74 -25.20
N ARG A 257 8.09 -3.04 -25.33
CA ARG A 257 7.10 -4.03 -25.79
C ARG A 257 5.89 -4.10 -24.87
N GLY A 258 6.09 -4.01 -23.55
CA GLY A 258 5.01 -3.96 -22.57
C GLY A 258 4.08 -2.76 -22.75
N ALA A 259 4.64 -1.56 -22.98
CA ALA A 259 3.83 -0.37 -23.28
C ALA A 259 3.06 -0.49 -24.60
N ARG A 260 3.70 -0.98 -25.66
CA ARG A 260 3.06 -1.21 -26.97
C ARG A 260 1.92 -2.22 -26.85
N ALA A 261 2.14 -3.33 -26.16
CA ALA A 261 1.16 -4.36 -25.90
C ALA A 261 -0.02 -3.81 -25.08
N LEU A 262 0.25 -3.11 -23.98
CA LEU A 262 -0.77 -2.45 -23.17
C LEU A 262 -1.66 -1.52 -23.99
N ALA A 263 -1.06 -0.65 -24.80
CA ALA A 263 -1.78 0.25 -25.69
C ALA A 263 -2.62 -0.50 -26.74
N GLN A 264 -2.10 -1.62 -27.26
CA GLN A 264 -2.80 -2.43 -28.23
C GLN A 264 -3.99 -3.20 -27.61
N VAL A 265 -3.85 -3.73 -26.39
CA VAL A 265 -4.98 -4.31 -25.63
C VAL A 265 -6.05 -3.25 -25.37
N ALA A 266 -5.65 -2.06 -24.90
CA ALA A 266 -6.56 -0.94 -24.67
C ALA A 266 -7.34 -0.59 -25.94
N LYS A 267 -6.65 -0.51 -27.09
CA LYS A 267 -7.27 -0.28 -28.41
C LYS A 267 -8.21 -1.41 -28.82
N ARG A 268 -7.81 -2.68 -28.67
CA ARG A 268 -8.59 -3.86 -29.07
C ARG A 268 -9.88 -3.98 -28.26
N THR A 269 -9.81 -3.70 -26.97
CA THR A 269 -10.91 -3.91 -26.01
C THR A 269 -11.73 -2.66 -25.74
N GLY A 270 -11.28 -1.47 -26.18
CA GLY A 270 -11.90 -0.18 -25.88
C GLY A 270 -11.79 0.23 -24.39
N SER A 271 -10.91 -0.42 -23.62
CA SER A 271 -10.72 -0.15 -22.19
C SER A 271 -9.54 0.79 -21.95
N PRO A 272 -9.55 1.66 -20.91
CA PRO A 272 -8.41 2.50 -20.57
C PRO A 272 -7.17 1.67 -20.17
N SER A 273 -5.97 2.13 -20.57
CA SER A 273 -4.71 1.43 -20.25
C SER A 273 -4.51 1.16 -18.74
N PRO A 274 -4.80 2.10 -17.81
CA PRO A 274 -4.71 1.81 -16.38
C PRO A 274 -5.61 0.65 -15.95
N THR A 275 -6.82 0.54 -16.52
CA THR A 275 -7.75 -0.56 -16.24
C THR A 275 -7.24 -1.89 -16.78
N VAL A 276 -6.66 -1.89 -17.99
CA VAL A 276 -6.04 -3.09 -18.57
C VAL A 276 -4.87 -3.56 -17.70
N LEU A 277 -3.97 -2.65 -17.30
CA LEU A 277 -2.82 -2.97 -16.47
C LEU A 277 -3.24 -3.51 -15.09
N LEU A 278 -4.19 -2.84 -14.43
CA LEU A 278 -4.77 -3.31 -13.16
C LEU A 278 -5.39 -4.71 -13.31
N THR A 279 -6.10 -4.96 -14.41
CA THR A 279 -6.71 -6.27 -14.68
C THR A 279 -5.64 -7.35 -14.84
N ALA A 280 -4.59 -7.08 -15.63
CA ALA A 280 -3.49 -8.01 -15.85
C ALA A 280 -2.75 -8.30 -14.55
N TRP A 281 -2.47 -7.27 -13.74
CA TRP A 281 -1.88 -7.40 -12.43
C TRP A 281 -2.73 -8.28 -11.50
N CYS A 282 -4.00 -7.93 -11.27
CA CYS A 282 -4.88 -8.67 -10.38
C CYS A 282 -5.12 -10.11 -10.84
N THR A 283 -5.22 -10.35 -12.15
CA THR A 283 -5.38 -11.70 -12.71
C THR A 283 -4.14 -12.55 -12.42
N LEU A 284 -2.94 -12.00 -12.64
CA LEU A 284 -1.69 -12.72 -12.41
C LEU A 284 -1.40 -12.94 -10.92
N VAL A 285 -1.71 -11.94 -10.07
CA VAL A 285 -1.64 -12.06 -8.61
C VAL A 285 -2.55 -13.18 -8.11
N ALA A 286 -3.83 -13.17 -8.51
CA ALA A 286 -4.77 -14.19 -8.09
C ALA A 286 -4.37 -15.58 -8.59
N HIS A 287 -3.85 -15.69 -9.82
CA HIS A 287 -3.29 -16.92 -10.37
C HIS A 287 -2.10 -17.44 -9.56
N ARG A 288 -1.11 -16.58 -9.25
CA ARG A 288 0.05 -16.94 -8.40
C ARG A 288 -0.37 -17.33 -6.97
N ALA A 289 -1.36 -16.63 -6.42
CA ALA A 289 -1.94 -16.93 -5.12
C ALA A 289 -2.82 -18.19 -5.11
N GLY A 290 -3.26 -18.69 -6.27
CA GLY A 290 -4.28 -19.71 -6.37
C GLY A 290 -5.64 -19.25 -5.81
N GLN A 291 -5.94 -17.96 -5.89
CA GLN A 291 -7.19 -17.36 -5.42
C GLN A 291 -8.14 -17.09 -6.58
N SER A 292 -9.44 -17.17 -6.31
CA SER A 292 -10.49 -16.90 -7.31
C SER A 292 -10.93 -15.43 -7.33
N THR A 293 -10.47 -14.65 -6.36
CA THR A 293 -10.71 -13.20 -6.24
C THR A 293 -9.40 -12.53 -5.83
N CYS A 294 -9.05 -11.43 -6.47
CA CYS A 294 -7.94 -10.58 -6.06
C CYS A 294 -8.47 -9.46 -5.15
N VAL A 295 -8.07 -9.48 -3.88
CA VAL A 295 -8.27 -8.34 -2.97
C VAL A 295 -6.98 -7.55 -2.91
N ALA A 296 -7.03 -6.28 -3.31
CA ALA A 296 -5.86 -5.41 -3.37
C ALA A 296 -6.18 -4.01 -2.85
N ALA A 297 -5.26 -3.41 -2.11
CA ALA A 297 -5.34 -1.99 -1.79
C ALA A 297 -4.83 -1.18 -2.98
N ALA A 298 -5.54 -0.12 -3.35
CA ALA A 298 -5.13 0.84 -4.35
C ALA A 298 -5.18 2.25 -3.71
N PRO A 299 -4.03 2.85 -3.38
CA PRO A 299 -4.00 4.23 -2.89
C PRO A 299 -4.61 5.17 -3.93
N LEU A 300 -5.53 6.05 -3.51
CA LEU A 300 -6.16 7.05 -4.37
C LEU A 300 -5.99 8.44 -3.80
N SER A 301 -5.69 9.39 -4.67
CA SER A 301 -5.56 10.81 -4.33
C SER A 301 -6.87 11.47 -3.89
N ASN A 302 -8.03 10.84 -4.14
CA ASN A 302 -9.37 11.35 -3.80
C ASN A 302 -9.73 12.73 -4.40
N ARG A 303 -9.08 13.12 -5.50
CA ARG A 303 -9.27 14.42 -6.18
C ARG A 303 -10.23 14.37 -7.38
N SER A 304 -11.28 13.55 -7.28
CA SER A 304 -12.25 13.36 -8.38
C SER A 304 -13.28 14.49 -8.53
N ARG A 305 -13.39 15.39 -7.54
CA ARG A 305 -14.33 16.51 -7.53
C ARG A 305 -13.63 17.82 -7.89
N PRO A 306 -14.28 18.76 -8.60
CA PRO A 306 -13.67 20.04 -8.97
C PRO A 306 -13.04 20.81 -7.80
N GLY A 307 -13.74 20.93 -6.67
CA GLY A 307 -13.23 21.60 -5.47
C GLY A 307 -12.03 20.91 -4.79
N LEU A 308 -11.68 19.69 -5.17
CA LEU A 308 -10.50 18.97 -4.66
C LEU A 308 -9.38 18.85 -5.69
N ALA A 309 -9.65 19.08 -6.98
CA ALA A 309 -8.73 18.80 -8.08
C ALA A 309 -7.35 19.43 -7.88
N ARG A 310 -7.31 20.66 -7.34
CA ARG A 310 -6.08 21.41 -7.05
C ARG A 310 -5.85 21.65 -5.56
N SER A 311 -6.50 20.89 -4.68
CA SER A 311 -6.33 21.06 -3.23
C SER A 311 -4.94 20.59 -2.80
N VAL A 312 -4.20 21.50 -2.17
CA VAL A 312 -2.93 21.23 -1.49
C VAL A 312 -3.26 20.80 -0.06
N ASN A 313 -3.42 19.49 0.11
CA ASN A 313 -3.64 18.80 1.38
C ASN A 313 -3.29 17.32 1.20
N THR A 314 -3.26 16.57 2.29
CA THR A 314 -3.24 15.11 2.29
C THR A 314 -4.66 14.57 2.16
N LEU A 315 -4.95 13.97 1.01
CA LEU A 315 -6.25 13.35 0.71
C LEU A 315 -6.14 11.85 0.42
N SER A 316 -4.91 11.36 0.24
CA SER A 316 -4.68 9.99 -0.18
C SER A 316 -5.13 8.98 0.87
N GLN A 317 -6.01 8.07 0.47
CA GLN A 317 -6.44 6.93 1.27
C GLN A 317 -6.53 5.69 0.37
N ASP A 318 -6.54 4.50 0.97
CA ASP A 318 -6.69 3.27 0.21
C ASP A 318 -8.12 3.09 -0.30
N ALA A 319 -8.27 2.57 -1.51
CA ALA A 319 -9.47 1.82 -1.88
C ALA A 319 -9.18 0.34 -1.78
N LEU A 320 -10.12 -0.42 -1.23
CA LEU A 320 -10.03 -1.87 -1.22
C LEU A 320 -10.71 -2.46 -2.47
N LEU A 321 -9.91 -2.79 -3.47
CA LEU A 321 -10.39 -3.47 -4.67
C LEU A 321 -10.68 -4.94 -4.34
N SER A 322 -11.83 -5.43 -4.82
CA SER A 322 -12.14 -6.86 -4.89
C SER A 322 -12.54 -7.22 -6.30
N LEU A 323 -11.66 -7.92 -7.01
CA LEU A 323 -11.86 -8.34 -8.39
C LEU A 323 -12.05 -9.85 -8.46
N ASP A 324 -13.26 -10.29 -8.78
CA ASP A 324 -13.54 -11.68 -9.11
C ASP A 324 -12.86 -12.05 -10.44
N VAL A 325 -11.82 -12.88 -10.35
CA VAL A 325 -11.05 -13.34 -11.51
C VAL A 325 -11.57 -14.67 -12.07
N ARG A 326 -12.68 -15.19 -11.54
CA ARG A 326 -13.35 -16.36 -12.16
C ARG A 326 -13.89 -15.97 -13.52
N GLY A 327 -13.62 -16.81 -14.50
CA GLY A 327 -14.05 -16.62 -15.89
C GLY A 327 -13.38 -17.61 -16.81
N LEU A 328 -13.73 -17.53 -18.09
CA LEU A 328 -13.10 -18.34 -19.12
C LEU A 328 -11.84 -17.67 -19.69
N SER A 329 -11.78 -16.34 -19.70
CA SER A 329 -10.74 -15.58 -20.40
C SER A 329 -10.42 -14.20 -19.78
N PHE A 330 -9.32 -13.60 -20.21
CA PHE A 330 -8.82 -12.30 -19.76
C PHE A 330 -9.81 -11.16 -20.04
N ASP A 331 -10.39 -11.09 -21.25
CA ASP A 331 -11.36 -10.04 -21.59
C ASP A 331 -12.61 -10.13 -20.72
N ALA A 332 -12.99 -11.33 -20.27
CA ALA A 332 -14.10 -11.52 -19.35
C ALA A 332 -13.83 -10.93 -17.96
N VAL A 333 -12.58 -11.00 -17.48
CA VAL A 333 -12.15 -10.33 -16.24
C VAL A 333 -12.08 -8.82 -16.44
N LEU A 334 -11.53 -8.36 -17.58
CA LEU A 334 -11.43 -6.94 -17.92
C LEU A 334 -12.78 -6.23 -17.91
N ARG A 335 -13.83 -6.87 -18.45
CA ARG A 335 -15.20 -6.33 -18.42
C ARG A 335 -15.74 -6.08 -17.01
N LYS A 336 -15.28 -6.86 -16.02
CA LYS A 336 -15.66 -6.69 -14.59
C LYS A 336 -14.79 -5.67 -13.88
N ALA A 337 -13.52 -5.53 -14.30
CA ALA A 337 -12.51 -4.75 -13.61
C ALA A 337 -12.88 -3.27 -13.45
N TRP A 338 -13.45 -2.64 -14.47
CA TRP A 338 -13.88 -1.24 -14.38
C TRP A 338 -14.92 -1.02 -13.27
N GLY A 339 -15.93 -1.88 -13.20
CA GLY A 339 -16.98 -1.81 -12.17
C GLY A 339 -16.44 -2.05 -10.77
N ALA A 340 -15.52 -3.02 -10.62
CA ALA A 340 -14.85 -3.30 -9.36
C ALA A 340 -13.98 -2.12 -8.90
N ALA A 341 -13.17 -1.56 -9.80
CA ALA A 341 -12.33 -0.39 -9.55
C ALA A 341 -13.17 0.82 -9.14
N LEU A 342 -14.21 1.18 -9.91
CA LEU A 342 -15.08 2.30 -9.58
C LEU A 342 -15.80 2.13 -8.24
N SER A 343 -16.22 0.90 -7.92
CA SER A 343 -16.83 0.58 -6.63
C SER A 343 -15.84 0.80 -5.49
N ALA A 344 -14.59 0.33 -5.64
CA ALA A 344 -13.54 0.55 -4.66
C ALA A 344 -13.22 2.04 -4.49
N TYR A 345 -13.06 2.77 -5.60
CA TYR A 345 -12.66 4.18 -5.61
C TYR A 345 -13.70 5.09 -4.93
N ARG A 346 -14.99 4.78 -5.09
CA ARG A 346 -16.08 5.50 -4.40
C ARG A 346 -16.06 5.33 -2.88
N HIS A 347 -15.37 4.31 -2.38
CA HIS A 347 -15.32 3.93 -0.97
C HIS A 347 -13.91 4.10 -0.36
N SER A 348 -13.15 5.07 -0.88
CA SER A 348 -11.79 5.43 -0.45
C SER A 348 -11.76 6.67 0.44
N GLN A 349 -12.89 7.04 1.05
CA GLN A 349 -12.98 8.19 1.96
C GLN A 349 -13.64 7.72 3.25
N PHE A 350 -12.89 7.66 4.34
CA PHE A 350 -13.35 7.10 5.62
C PHE A 350 -12.56 7.67 6.79
N ASP A 351 -13.17 7.64 7.97
CA ASP A 351 -12.45 7.81 9.23
C ASP A 351 -11.50 6.62 9.41
N SER A 352 -10.19 6.87 9.46
CA SER A 352 -9.19 5.83 9.57
C SER A 352 -9.28 5.05 10.88
N VAL A 353 -9.58 5.70 12.01
CA VAL A 353 -9.68 5.03 13.32
C VAL A 353 -10.83 4.03 13.27
N ARG A 354 -12.00 4.47 12.81
CA ARG A 354 -13.17 3.59 12.65
C ARG A 354 -12.94 2.49 11.62
N LEU A 355 -12.13 2.73 10.58
CA LEU A 355 -11.76 1.67 9.64
C LEU A 355 -10.96 0.57 10.34
N TRP A 356 -9.98 0.91 11.17
CA TRP A 356 -9.19 -0.09 11.88
C TRP A 356 -10.03 -0.88 12.88
N GLU A 357 -10.90 -0.22 13.64
CA GLU A 357 -11.89 -0.89 14.50
C GLU A 357 -12.78 -1.86 13.69
N ALA A 358 -13.22 -1.44 12.50
CA ALA A 358 -14.03 -2.26 11.62
C ALA A 358 -13.25 -3.46 11.05
N ILE A 359 -11.97 -3.28 10.69
CA ILE A 359 -11.08 -4.36 10.26
C ILE A 359 -10.93 -5.36 11.40
N GLU A 360 -10.53 -4.91 12.60
CA GLU A 360 -10.31 -5.76 13.77
C GLU A 360 -11.56 -6.56 14.17
N ALA A 361 -12.72 -5.91 14.17
CA ALA A 361 -14.00 -6.58 14.42
C ALA A 361 -14.29 -7.64 13.35
N THR A 362 -14.12 -7.30 12.07
CA THR A 362 -14.38 -8.23 10.95
C THR A 362 -13.39 -9.40 10.97
N THR A 363 -12.12 -9.18 11.27
CA THR A 363 -11.08 -10.22 11.34
C THR A 363 -11.33 -11.18 12.50
N PHE A 364 -11.77 -10.66 13.65
CA PHE A 364 -12.16 -11.48 14.80
C PHE A 364 -13.38 -12.35 14.46
N GLU A 365 -14.45 -11.75 13.94
CA GLU A 365 -15.65 -12.48 13.54
C GLU A 365 -15.36 -13.52 12.45
N ARG A 366 -14.51 -13.20 11.48
CA ARG A 366 -14.17 -14.14 10.42
C ARG A 366 -13.24 -15.25 10.91
N GLY A 367 -12.43 -14.98 11.91
CA GLY A 367 -11.44 -15.93 12.42
C GLY A 367 -10.12 -15.89 11.66
N SER A 368 -9.73 -14.77 11.06
CA SER A 368 -8.49 -14.69 10.27
C SER A 368 -7.97 -13.26 10.21
N HIS A 369 -6.69 -13.08 9.93
CA HIS A 369 -6.04 -11.78 9.88
C HIS A 369 -6.07 -11.18 8.47
N PHE A 370 -6.68 -10.00 8.30
CA PHE A 370 -6.63 -9.29 7.03
C PHE A 370 -5.26 -8.62 6.83
N ALA A 371 -4.46 -9.17 5.92
CA ALA A 371 -3.03 -8.85 5.84
C ALA A 371 -2.65 -7.69 4.91
N ARG A 372 -3.63 -7.08 4.19
CA ARG A 372 -3.37 -6.06 3.15
C ARG A 372 -2.20 -6.48 2.23
N ASP A 373 -2.21 -7.74 1.81
CA ASP A 373 -1.08 -8.43 1.16
C ASP A 373 -0.67 -7.83 -0.19
N VAL A 374 -1.63 -7.27 -0.93
CA VAL A 374 -1.43 -6.80 -2.29
C VAL A 374 -1.75 -5.31 -2.36
N VAL A 375 -0.84 -4.54 -2.92
CA VAL A 375 -1.01 -3.11 -3.17
C VAL A 375 -0.65 -2.79 -4.61
N PHE A 376 -1.55 -2.10 -5.32
CA PHE A 376 -1.29 -1.61 -6.67
C PHE A 376 -1.52 -0.10 -6.72
N ASN A 377 -0.44 0.66 -6.83
CA ASN A 377 -0.45 2.12 -6.82
C ASN A 377 -0.07 2.66 -8.21
N ASP A 378 -1.06 3.17 -8.94
CA ASP A 378 -0.82 3.82 -10.23
C ASP A 378 -0.56 5.31 -10.04
N VAL A 379 0.71 5.71 -10.18
CA VAL A 379 1.18 7.10 -10.09
C VAL A 379 1.64 7.62 -11.45
N SER A 380 1.24 6.95 -12.54
CA SER A 380 1.71 7.28 -13.89
C SER A 380 1.37 8.70 -14.30
N VAL A 381 0.14 9.13 -14.05
CA VAL A 381 -0.32 10.50 -14.33
C VAL A 381 0.50 11.55 -13.56
N LEU A 382 0.88 11.28 -12.31
CA LEU A 382 1.70 12.19 -11.50
C LEU A 382 3.14 12.26 -12.03
N THR A 383 3.67 11.12 -12.49
CA THR A 383 5.02 11.06 -13.04
C THR A 383 5.11 11.78 -14.37
N ASP A 384 4.10 11.65 -15.24
CA ASP A 384 4.04 12.36 -16.52
C ASP A 384 3.98 13.89 -16.30
N ALA A 385 3.26 14.34 -15.26
CA ALA A 385 3.21 15.75 -14.87
C ALA A 385 4.55 16.31 -14.35
N ARG A 386 5.48 15.46 -13.87
CA ARG A 386 6.81 15.88 -13.41
C ARG A 386 7.78 16.22 -14.56
N GLY A 387 7.38 15.99 -15.81
CA GLY A 387 8.20 16.23 -17.00
C GLY A 387 8.98 14.98 -17.44
N PRO A 388 9.74 15.07 -18.56
CA PRO A 388 10.46 13.93 -19.10
C PRO A 388 11.46 13.38 -18.08
N ALA A 389 11.70 12.08 -18.20
CA ALA A 389 12.78 11.40 -17.48
C ALA A 389 14.12 12.11 -17.71
N THR A 390 15.04 12.00 -16.76
CA THR A 390 16.38 12.59 -16.93
C THR A 390 17.05 12.08 -18.21
N GLY A 391 18.04 12.80 -18.73
CA GLY A 391 18.68 12.48 -20.01
C GLY A 391 19.20 11.04 -20.14
N GLN A 392 19.48 10.36 -19.02
CA GLN A 392 19.85 8.95 -18.98
C GLN A 392 18.64 8.01 -18.95
N ASP A 393 17.62 8.28 -18.13
CA ASP A 393 16.36 7.52 -18.15
C ASP A 393 15.69 7.51 -19.54
N ALA A 394 15.82 8.60 -20.30
CA ALA A 394 15.30 8.71 -21.66
C ALA A 394 16.20 8.05 -22.72
N ARG A 395 17.49 7.83 -22.42
CA ARG A 395 18.43 7.09 -23.28
C ARG A 395 18.35 5.59 -23.02
N ASP A 396 18.35 5.17 -21.75
CA ASP A 396 18.19 3.76 -21.34
C ASP A 396 16.81 3.22 -21.74
N ALA A 397 15.76 4.06 -21.73
CA ALA A 397 14.43 3.69 -22.20
C ALA A 397 14.28 3.55 -23.72
N ARG A 398 15.22 4.07 -24.53
CA ARG A 398 15.12 3.97 -26.01
C ARG A 398 15.60 2.61 -26.54
N ASP A 399 16.43 1.91 -25.79
CA ASP A 399 17.06 0.65 -26.23
C ASP A 399 16.59 -0.60 -25.46
N ALA A 400 15.88 -0.44 -24.33
CA ALA A 400 15.37 -1.56 -23.53
C ALA A 400 14.01 -2.08 -24.03
N GLU A 401 14.02 -3.13 -24.87
CA GLU A 401 12.79 -3.88 -25.18
C GLU A 401 12.14 -4.44 -23.89
N LEU A 402 12.96 -4.99 -22.98
CA LEU A 402 12.60 -5.32 -21.60
C LEU A 402 13.86 -5.34 -20.74
N ASP A 403 13.86 -4.57 -19.66
CA ASP A 403 14.93 -4.47 -18.68
C ASP A 403 14.40 -4.68 -17.26
N LEU A 404 15.22 -5.32 -16.42
CA LEU A 404 14.95 -5.59 -15.01
C LEU A 404 16.15 -5.14 -14.17
N ASP A 405 15.88 -4.31 -13.16
CA ASP A 405 16.91 -3.78 -12.27
C ASP A 405 16.52 -3.91 -10.80
N TRP A 406 17.48 -4.32 -9.96
CA TRP A 406 17.26 -4.50 -8.53
C TRP A 406 17.75 -3.28 -7.76
N GLY A 407 16.82 -2.65 -7.06
CA GLY A 407 17.02 -1.42 -6.31
C GLY A 407 17.09 -1.64 -4.79
N PRO A 408 16.90 -0.56 -4.02
CA PRO A 408 17.05 -0.58 -2.57
C PRO A 408 15.98 -1.44 -1.89
N VAL A 409 16.36 -1.97 -0.72
CA VAL A 409 15.49 -2.72 0.18
C VAL A 409 14.63 -1.77 1.01
N GLN A 410 13.37 -2.15 1.25
CA GLN A 410 12.44 -1.46 2.14
C GLN A 410 11.78 -2.46 3.09
N VAL A 411 11.45 -2.02 4.30
CA VAL A 411 10.62 -2.82 5.22
C VAL A 411 9.18 -2.42 4.99
N LEU A 412 8.35 -3.37 4.55
CA LEU A 412 6.98 -3.10 4.13
C LEU A 412 5.98 -4.02 4.86
N PRO A 413 4.81 -3.48 5.28
CA PRO A 413 3.75 -4.22 5.96
C PRO A 413 2.80 -4.93 4.96
N THR A 414 3.29 -5.30 3.78
CA THR A 414 2.51 -5.92 2.70
C THR A 414 3.38 -6.97 2.02
N ARG A 415 2.82 -7.89 1.23
CA ARG A 415 3.58 -8.99 0.59
C ARG A 415 3.99 -8.68 -0.83
N LEU A 416 3.20 -7.88 -1.51
CA LEU A 416 3.41 -7.52 -2.91
C LEU A 416 2.89 -6.10 -3.16
N LEU A 417 3.82 -5.17 -3.34
CA LEU A 417 3.55 -3.78 -3.66
C LEU A 417 4.02 -3.47 -5.07
N CYS A 418 3.15 -2.92 -5.90
CA CYS A 418 3.50 -2.41 -7.22
C CYS A 418 3.20 -0.93 -7.33
N PHE A 419 4.16 -0.18 -7.87
CA PHE A 419 3.99 1.17 -8.37
C PHE A 419 4.04 1.15 -9.89
N ALA A 420 3.00 1.64 -10.55
CA ALA A 420 3.07 1.99 -11.96
C ALA A 420 3.51 3.45 -12.09
N TYR A 421 4.77 3.65 -12.50
CA TYR A 421 5.34 4.99 -12.67
C TYR A 421 5.05 5.58 -14.04
N ARG A 422 4.97 4.75 -15.09
CA ARG A 422 4.59 5.17 -16.46
C ARG A 422 3.97 4.00 -17.20
N THR A 423 3.01 4.29 -18.08
CA THR A 423 2.38 3.31 -18.98
C THR A 423 2.74 3.52 -20.45
N ALA A 424 3.20 4.71 -20.83
CA ALA A 424 3.62 5.06 -22.19
C ALA A 424 4.67 6.20 -22.18
N PRO A 425 5.55 6.30 -23.19
CA PRO A 425 5.82 5.30 -24.24
C PRO A 425 6.58 4.06 -23.72
N LEU A 426 6.95 4.06 -22.44
CA LEU A 426 7.63 2.98 -21.73
C LEU A 426 6.78 2.54 -20.54
N LEU A 427 6.61 1.23 -20.37
CA LEU A 427 6.00 0.67 -19.17
C LEU A 427 7.08 0.64 -18.08
N HIS A 428 6.91 1.43 -17.03
CA HIS A 428 7.85 1.53 -15.92
C HIS A 428 7.14 1.14 -14.62
N LEU A 429 7.47 -0.03 -14.09
CA LEU A 429 6.91 -0.55 -12.84
C LEU A 429 8.01 -0.71 -11.80
N GLY A 430 7.72 -0.37 -10.55
CA GLY A 430 8.50 -0.80 -9.39
C GLY A 430 7.70 -1.82 -8.58
N MET A 431 8.28 -2.97 -8.28
CA MET A 431 7.66 -4.03 -7.50
C MET A 431 8.51 -4.32 -6.26
N TRP A 432 7.89 -4.37 -5.09
CA TRP A 432 8.48 -4.93 -3.89
C TRP A 432 7.70 -6.19 -3.55
N ALA A 433 8.42 -7.29 -3.40
CA ALA A 433 7.84 -8.58 -3.13
C ALA A 433 8.57 -9.22 -1.95
N ASP A 434 7.80 -9.88 -1.08
CA ASP A 434 8.36 -10.68 0.01
C ASP A 434 9.25 -11.80 -0.54
N PRO A 435 10.56 -11.82 -0.24
CA PRO A 435 11.48 -12.83 -0.77
C PRO A 435 11.14 -14.27 -0.37
N ALA A 436 10.39 -14.48 0.72
CA ALA A 436 9.94 -15.81 1.12
C ALA A 436 8.87 -16.38 0.16
N LEU A 437 8.07 -15.48 -0.43
CA LEU A 437 7.00 -15.81 -1.37
C LEU A 437 7.47 -15.70 -2.82
N PHE A 438 8.28 -14.69 -3.11
CA PHE A 438 8.82 -14.39 -4.43
C PHE A 438 10.35 -14.39 -4.34
N PRO A 439 10.99 -15.57 -4.34
CA PRO A 439 12.41 -15.67 -4.62
C PRO A 439 12.76 -14.88 -5.88
N ARG A 440 14.01 -14.42 -5.98
CA ARG A 440 14.46 -13.52 -7.05
C ARG A 440 13.96 -13.92 -8.45
N GLU A 441 14.12 -15.20 -8.79
CA GLU A 441 13.67 -15.76 -10.07
C GLU A 441 12.14 -15.72 -10.25
N GLU A 442 11.36 -16.02 -9.19
CA GLU A 442 9.89 -15.92 -9.22
C GLU A 442 9.43 -14.46 -9.36
N ALA A 443 10.13 -13.50 -8.74
CA ALA A 443 9.82 -12.07 -8.86
C ALA A 443 10.08 -11.55 -10.28
N GLU A 444 11.23 -11.90 -10.87
CA GLU A 444 11.57 -11.57 -12.26
C GLU A 444 10.61 -12.24 -13.25
N ALA A 445 10.28 -13.52 -13.03
CA ALA A 445 9.30 -14.26 -13.82
C ALA A 445 7.89 -13.65 -13.71
N PHE A 446 7.51 -13.10 -12.55
CA PHE A 446 6.21 -12.46 -12.38
C PHE A 446 6.06 -11.20 -13.25
N LEU A 447 7.04 -10.29 -13.24
CA LEU A 447 6.97 -9.06 -14.05
C LEU A 447 7.14 -9.33 -15.55
N THR A 448 8.00 -10.27 -15.93
CA THR A 448 8.12 -10.69 -17.34
C THR A 448 6.86 -11.41 -17.82
N GLY A 449 6.26 -12.24 -16.96
CA GLY A 449 4.98 -12.89 -17.20
C GLY A 449 3.81 -11.91 -17.35
N LEU A 450 3.81 -10.79 -16.62
CA LEU A 450 2.86 -9.70 -16.80
C LEU A 450 2.97 -9.09 -18.20
N VAL A 451 4.18 -8.84 -18.69
CA VAL A 451 4.40 -8.35 -20.07
C VAL A 451 3.93 -9.38 -21.09
N ALA A 452 4.26 -10.66 -20.91
CA ALA A 452 3.81 -11.74 -21.80
C ALA A 452 2.28 -11.86 -21.85
N LEU A 453 1.59 -11.69 -20.71
CA LEU A 453 0.12 -11.64 -20.68
C LEU A 453 -0.42 -10.48 -21.52
N LEU A 454 0.14 -9.28 -21.36
CA LEU A 454 -0.28 -8.10 -22.14
C LEU A 454 -0.06 -8.33 -23.64
N GLU A 455 1.03 -8.97 -24.03
CA GLU A 455 1.33 -9.26 -25.44
C GLU A 455 0.40 -10.30 -26.04
N ALA A 456 0.12 -11.39 -25.33
CA ALA A 456 -0.86 -12.38 -25.78
C ALA A 456 -2.24 -11.72 -25.89
N ALA A 457 -2.64 -10.94 -24.88
CA ALA A 457 -3.89 -10.21 -24.87
C ALA A 457 -3.97 -9.10 -25.95
N ALA A 458 -2.85 -8.66 -26.51
CA ALA A 458 -2.84 -7.58 -27.52
C ALA A 458 -3.49 -8.02 -28.84
N TYR A 459 -3.45 -9.32 -29.15
CA TYR A 459 -3.92 -9.86 -30.43
C TYR A 459 -5.16 -10.74 -30.28
N GLU A 460 -5.31 -11.43 -29.16
CA GLU A 460 -6.43 -12.35 -28.91
C GLU A 460 -6.89 -12.32 -27.45
N ASP A 461 -8.05 -12.91 -27.18
CA ASP A 461 -8.54 -13.09 -25.80
C ASP A 461 -7.85 -14.32 -25.18
N VAL A 462 -7.20 -14.15 -24.03
CA VAL A 462 -6.37 -15.19 -23.41
C VAL A 462 -7.22 -16.06 -22.48
N PRO A 463 -7.33 -17.39 -22.71
CA PRO A 463 -8.00 -18.28 -21.78
C PRO A 463 -7.30 -18.29 -20.41
N LEU A 464 -8.06 -18.18 -19.31
CA LEU A 464 -7.45 -18.17 -17.98
C LEU A 464 -6.76 -19.50 -17.63
N ALA A 465 -7.24 -20.61 -18.22
CA ALA A 465 -6.62 -21.92 -18.06
C ALA A 465 -5.20 -22.02 -18.66
N SER A 466 -4.84 -21.15 -19.61
CA SER A 466 -3.51 -21.12 -20.22
C SER A 466 -2.55 -20.13 -19.57
N LEU A 467 -2.92 -19.46 -18.46
CA LEU A 467 -2.10 -18.43 -17.83
C LEU A 467 -0.68 -18.90 -17.50
N THR A 468 -0.50 -20.10 -16.93
CA THR A 468 0.86 -20.63 -16.67
C THR A 468 1.65 -20.87 -17.96
N GLN A 469 1.01 -21.33 -19.02
CA GLN A 469 1.69 -21.55 -20.31
C GLN A 469 2.09 -20.22 -20.96
N VAL A 470 1.22 -19.21 -20.90
CA VAL A 470 1.44 -17.90 -21.51
C VAL A 470 2.46 -17.06 -20.74
N THR A 471 2.38 -17.07 -19.41
CA THR A 471 3.13 -16.14 -18.56
C THR A 471 4.33 -16.78 -17.88
N GLY A 472 4.42 -18.10 -17.82
CA GLY A 472 5.39 -18.83 -17.00
C GLY A 472 5.10 -18.80 -15.49
N VAL A 473 4.15 -17.96 -15.03
CA VAL A 473 3.79 -17.85 -13.60
C VAL A 473 2.97 -19.05 -13.16
N ARG A 474 3.40 -19.68 -12.07
CA ARG A 474 2.76 -20.88 -11.50
C ARG A 474 2.00 -20.50 -10.23
N PRO A 475 0.84 -21.13 -9.94
CA PRO A 475 0.21 -21.03 -8.63
C PRO A 475 1.13 -21.56 -7.53
N ALA A 476 0.94 -21.07 -6.30
CA ALA A 476 1.64 -21.57 -5.12
C ALA A 476 1.42 -23.08 -4.95
N GLY A 477 2.50 -23.82 -4.66
CA GLY A 477 2.42 -25.22 -4.27
C GLY A 477 1.78 -25.37 -2.89
N ARG A 478 0.72 -26.16 -2.81
CA ARG A 478 0.01 -26.47 -1.56
C ARG A 478 -0.21 -27.98 -1.51
N ASP A 479 0.64 -28.66 -0.75
CA ASP A 479 0.62 -30.12 -0.63
C ASP A 479 -0.06 -30.53 0.68
N GLY A 480 -0.48 -31.80 0.78
CA GLY A 480 -0.97 -32.37 2.05
C GLY A 480 -2.35 -31.85 2.49
N ASP A 481 -2.40 -31.18 3.63
CA ASP A 481 -3.64 -30.82 4.34
C ASP A 481 -4.23 -29.46 3.95
N TRP A 482 -3.56 -28.68 3.09
CA TRP A 482 -4.07 -27.38 2.66
C TRP A 482 -5.41 -27.49 1.93
N ARG A 483 -6.38 -26.66 2.31
CA ARG A 483 -7.72 -26.59 1.74
C ARG A 483 -8.14 -25.15 1.53
N GLN A 484 -9.05 -24.93 0.59
CA GLN A 484 -9.75 -23.65 0.46
C GLN A 484 -11.06 -23.71 1.23
N VAL A 485 -11.18 -22.92 2.30
CA VAL A 485 -12.37 -22.83 3.15
C VAL A 485 -12.79 -21.38 3.23
N ASP A 486 -14.05 -21.09 2.91
CA ASP A 486 -14.60 -19.72 2.88
C ASP A 486 -13.72 -18.74 2.07
N GLY A 487 -13.21 -19.17 0.91
CA GLY A 487 -12.34 -18.33 0.08
C GLY A 487 -10.95 -18.03 0.68
N CYS A 488 -10.56 -18.69 1.77
CA CYS A 488 -9.22 -18.63 2.35
C CYS A 488 -8.49 -19.95 2.17
N TRP A 489 -7.21 -19.89 1.83
CA TRP A 489 -6.34 -21.05 1.93
C TRP A 489 -5.93 -21.27 3.38
N THR A 490 -6.08 -22.49 3.88
CA THR A 490 -5.75 -22.83 5.26
C THR A 490 -5.22 -24.25 5.39
N SER A 491 -4.36 -24.48 6.38
CA SER A 491 -3.89 -25.81 6.81
C SER A 491 -4.59 -26.17 8.13
N PRO A 492 -5.56 -27.10 8.13
CA PRO A 492 -6.19 -27.59 9.35
C PRO A 492 -5.18 -28.11 10.37
N LEU A 493 -4.08 -28.73 9.93
CA LEU A 493 -3.02 -29.19 10.81
C LEU A 493 -2.29 -28.02 11.49
N ALA A 494 -1.98 -26.95 10.75
CA ALA A 494 -1.39 -25.75 11.32
C ALA A 494 -2.34 -25.05 12.29
N VAL A 495 -3.64 -25.01 11.99
CA VAL A 495 -4.67 -24.48 12.91
C VAL A 495 -4.74 -25.31 14.18
N ALA A 496 -4.72 -26.66 14.08
CA ALA A 496 -4.72 -27.55 15.23
C ALA A 496 -3.48 -27.33 16.12
N GLY A 497 -2.29 -27.22 15.51
CA GLY A 497 -1.04 -26.95 16.23
C GLY A 497 -1.04 -25.58 16.92
N ALA A 498 -1.49 -24.53 16.22
CA ALA A 498 -1.60 -23.19 16.77
C ALA A 498 -2.57 -23.13 17.96
N LEU A 499 -3.76 -23.73 17.82
CA LEU A 499 -4.76 -23.78 18.87
C LEU A 499 -4.29 -24.63 20.07
N SER A 500 -3.66 -25.78 19.82
CA SER A 500 -3.07 -26.61 20.87
C SER A 500 -2.01 -25.83 21.66
N GLY A 501 -1.09 -25.14 20.97
CA GLY A 501 -0.08 -24.29 21.60
C GLY A 501 -0.69 -23.15 22.43
N ALA A 502 -1.70 -22.46 21.90
CA ALA A 502 -2.42 -21.40 22.60
C ALA A 502 -3.15 -21.89 23.86
N LEU A 503 -3.57 -23.15 23.87
CA LEU A 503 -4.23 -23.81 24.99
C LEU A 503 -3.29 -24.62 25.88
N GLY A 504 -1.98 -24.35 25.85
CA GLY A 504 -1.02 -25.00 26.75
C GLY A 504 -0.75 -26.48 26.43
N GLY A 505 -0.91 -26.88 25.17
CA GLY A 505 -0.60 -28.23 24.68
C GLY A 505 -1.76 -29.23 24.76
N LEU A 506 -3.00 -28.77 24.93
CA LEU A 506 -4.16 -29.67 24.89
C LEU A 506 -4.25 -30.41 23.55
N PRO A 507 -4.71 -31.68 23.53
CA PRO A 507 -4.94 -32.40 22.28
C PRO A 507 -6.04 -31.71 21.45
N VAL A 508 -5.69 -31.32 20.23
CA VAL A 508 -6.58 -30.65 19.28
C VAL A 508 -6.55 -31.39 17.96
N HIS A 509 -7.74 -31.61 17.39
CA HIS A 509 -7.94 -32.04 16.01
C HIS A 509 -8.77 -31.00 15.26
N VAL A 510 -8.44 -30.72 14.01
CA VAL A 510 -9.21 -29.81 13.17
C VAL A 510 -9.53 -30.51 11.86
N GLY A 511 -10.82 -30.59 11.54
CA GLY A 511 -11.32 -31.16 10.30
C GLY A 511 -12.24 -30.19 9.56
N THR A 512 -12.57 -30.53 8.32
CA THR A 512 -13.56 -29.80 7.53
C THR A 512 -14.98 -30.36 7.74
N ALA A 513 -15.99 -29.62 7.30
CA ALA A 513 -17.37 -30.09 7.30
C ALA A 513 -17.57 -31.39 6.50
N GLU A 514 -16.80 -31.60 5.42
CA GLU A 514 -16.84 -32.84 4.61
C GLU A 514 -16.32 -34.05 5.39
N ASP A 515 -15.27 -33.85 6.19
CA ASP A 515 -14.73 -34.88 7.10
C ASP A 515 -15.73 -35.26 8.20
N SER A 516 -16.64 -34.34 8.53
CA SER A 516 -17.63 -34.49 9.61
C SER A 516 -18.99 -35.03 9.13
N ALA A 517 -19.23 -35.07 7.81
CA ALA A 517 -20.52 -35.41 7.20
C ALA A 517 -20.88 -36.92 7.26
N HIS A 518 -19.97 -37.78 7.73
CA HIS A 518 -20.17 -39.24 7.81
C HIS A 518 -20.67 -39.72 9.19
N ALA A 519 -21.11 -38.82 10.07
CA ALA A 519 -21.77 -39.18 11.32
C ALA A 519 -23.25 -39.55 11.08
N PRO A 520 -23.78 -40.66 11.62
CA PRO A 520 -25.18 -41.01 11.43
C PRO A 520 -26.09 -40.05 12.23
N GLY A 521 -26.93 -39.27 11.52
CA GLY A 521 -28.12 -38.62 12.09
C GLY A 521 -28.03 -37.13 12.49
N GLY A 522 -27.11 -36.33 11.97
CA GLY A 522 -27.00 -34.89 12.31
C GLY A 522 -27.33 -33.94 11.14
N ASP A 523 -27.90 -32.77 11.46
CA ASP A 523 -27.98 -31.61 10.56
C ASP A 523 -26.63 -31.33 9.88
N ARG A 524 -26.65 -30.87 8.62
CA ARG A 524 -25.44 -30.50 7.87
C ARG A 524 -24.60 -29.53 8.72
N ALA A 525 -23.37 -29.95 9.07
CA ALA A 525 -22.42 -29.09 9.74
C ALA A 525 -22.23 -27.78 8.94
N PRO A 526 -22.07 -26.62 9.61
CA PRO A 526 -21.83 -25.36 8.93
C PRO A 526 -20.57 -25.48 8.06
N ALA A 527 -20.60 -24.87 6.87
CA ALA A 527 -19.44 -24.80 6.00
C ALA A 527 -18.28 -24.12 6.75
N GLY A 528 -17.16 -24.82 6.92
CA GLY A 528 -16.03 -24.32 7.70
C GLY A 528 -15.17 -25.41 8.33
N LEU A 529 -14.21 -24.97 9.14
CA LEU A 529 -13.40 -25.85 9.98
C LEU A 529 -14.14 -26.16 11.30
N THR A 530 -14.01 -27.38 11.80
CA THR A 530 -14.44 -27.79 13.14
C THR A 530 -13.21 -28.20 13.95
N ALA A 531 -12.99 -27.56 15.11
CA ALA A 531 -11.99 -27.98 16.07
C ALA A 531 -12.60 -28.87 17.15
N PHE A 532 -11.92 -29.96 17.44
CA PHE A 532 -12.20 -30.86 18.54
C PHE A 532 -11.07 -30.73 19.56
N ILE A 533 -11.43 -30.48 20.83
CA ILE A 533 -10.46 -30.18 21.90
C ILE A 533 -10.73 -31.10 23.08
N ALA A 534 -9.73 -31.87 23.52
CA ALA A 534 -9.83 -32.66 24.74
C ALA A 534 -9.35 -31.83 25.94
N SER A 535 -10.28 -31.41 26.82
CA SER A 535 -9.93 -30.53 27.96
C SER A 535 -9.48 -31.27 29.21
N GLY A 536 -9.64 -32.60 29.27
CA GLY A 536 -9.33 -33.39 30.47
C GLY A 536 -10.15 -32.97 31.69
N GLY A 537 -11.30 -32.32 31.49
CA GLY A 537 -12.15 -31.79 32.55
C GLY A 537 -11.79 -30.36 33.03
N ALA A 538 -10.76 -29.72 32.45
CA ALA A 538 -10.49 -28.31 32.70
C ALA A 538 -11.64 -27.43 32.19
N PRO A 539 -11.98 -26.33 32.89
CA PRO A 539 -12.97 -25.37 32.42
C PRO A 539 -12.44 -24.68 31.17
N LEU A 540 -13.06 -24.98 30.02
CA LEU A 540 -12.74 -24.38 28.73
C LEU A 540 -14.05 -24.16 27.98
N THR A 541 -14.25 -22.96 27.45
CA THR A 541 -15.39 -22.66 26.57
C THR A 541 -14.94 -22.48 25.12
N PRO A 542 -15.86 -22.59 24.13
CA PRO A 542 -15.59 -22.20 22.76
C PRO A 542 -15.06 -20.76 22.62
N ALA A 543 -15.50 -19.83 23.48
CA ALA A 543 -15.06 -18.44 23.45
C ALA A 543 -13.60 -18.28 23.89
N ASP A 544 -13.18 -19.03 24.92
CA ASP A 544 -11.77 -19.07 25.36
C ASP A 544 -10.88 -19.63 24.24
N ALA A 545 -11.28 -20.74 23.63
CA ALA A 545 -10.54 -21.36 22.54
C ALA A 545 -10.44 -20.46 21.29
N HIS A 546 -11.52 -19.76 20.94
CA HIS A 546 -11.52 -18.82 19.83
C HIS A 546 -10.64 -17.62 20.11
N THR A 547 -10.76 -17.01 21.28
CA THR A 547 -9.93 -15.85 21.69
C THR A 547 -8.45 -16.22 21.69
N ALA A 548 -8.08 -17.35 22.29
CA ALA A 548 -6.70 -17.81 22.33
C ALA A 548 -6.09 -18.04 20.93
N LEU A 549 -6.87 -18.58 20.00
CA LEU A 549 -6.41 -18.72 18.61
C LEU A 549 -6.33 -17.37 17.88
N MET A 550 -7.27 -16.45 18.13
CA MET A 550 -7.25 -15.13 17.52
C MET A 550 -6.04 -14.29 17.97
N ASP A 551 -5.58 -14.46 19.20
CA ASP A 551 -4.34 -13.84 19.69
C ASP A 551 -3.12 -14.33 18.90
N VAL A 552 -3.06 -15.63 18.57
CA VAL A 552 -2.01 -16.20 17.71
C VAL A 552 -2.14 -15.73 16.26
N ILE A 553 -3.36 -15.68 15.72
CA ILE A 553 -3.64 -15.24 14.35
C ILE A 553 -3.25 -13.77 14.15
N SER A 554 -3.54 -12.92 15.13
CA SER A 554 -3.27 -11.47 15.06
C SER A 554 -1.79 -11.12 15.27
N GLY A 555 -1.01 -12.05 15.82
CA GLY A 555 0.43 -11.89 16.03
C GLY A 555 1.30 -12.39 14.86
N PRO A 556 2.63 -12.19 14.97
CA PRO A 556 3.59 -12.78 14.05
C PRO A 556 3.55 -14.31 14.09
N GLY A 557 3.58 -14.95 12.93
CA GLY A 557 3.49 -16.42 12.88
C GLY A 557 3.28 -16.99 11.47
N PRO A 558 2.94 -18.28 11.35
CA PRO A 558 2.67 -18.90 10.06
C PRO A 558 1.37 -18.37 9.44
N SER A 559 1.36 -18.18 8.13
CA SER A 559 0.17 -17.77 7.37
C SER A 559 -0.80 -18.93 7.16
N GLY A 560 -2.02 -18.65 6.70
CA GLY A 560 -3.03 -19.69 6.43
C GLY A 560 -3.71 -20.26 7.67
N LEU A 561 -3.71 -19.51 8.78
CA LEU A 561 -4.52 -19.86 9.96
C LEU A 561 -5.94 -19.30 9.79
N LEU A 562 -6.93 -20.18 9.96
CA LEU A 562 -8.35 -19.85 9.93
C LEU A 562 -9.00 -20.44 11.19
N ALA A 563 -9.65 -19.60 11.98
CA ALA A 563 -10.31 -20.02 13.19
C ALA A 563 -11.54 -20.88 12.85
N PRO A 564 -11.71 -22.03 13.53
CA PRO A 564 -12.87 -22.90 13.35
C PRO A 564 -14.21 -22.16 13.38
N ALA A 565 -15.13 -22.57 12.50
CA ALA A 565 -16.53 -22.15 12.55
C ALA A 565 -17.27 -22.81 13.74
N ARG A 566 -16.77 -23.97 14.19
CA ARG A 566 -17.30 -24.73 15.32
C ARG A 566 -16.18 -25.27 16.19
N TYR A 567 -16.35 -25.16 17.50
CA TYR A 567 -15.50 -25.77 18.51
C TYR A 567 -16.32 -26.82 19.26
N VAL A 568 -15.79 -28.03 19.41
CA VAL A 568 -16.37 -29.15 20.13
C VAL A 568 -15.39 -29.56 21.22
N ILE A 569 -15.77 -29.34 22.48
CA ILE A 569 -14.93 -29.62 23.64
C ILE A 569 -15.39 -30.95 24.22
N VAL A 570 -14.48 -31.90 24.33
CA VAL A 570 -14.70 -33.24 24.85
C VAL A 570 -13.85 -33.48 26.09
N HIS A 571 -14.22 -34.48 26.89
CA HIS A 571 -13.43 -34.82 28.07
C HIS A 571 -12.06 -35.42 27.70
N ASP A 572 -12.05 -36.51 26.93
CA ASP A 572 -10.85 -37.26 26.55
C ASP A 572 -10.67 -37.32 25.02
N PRO A 573 -9.43 -37.41 24.51
CA PRO A 573 -9.20 -37.63 23.08
C PRO A 573 -9.58 -39.07 22.67
N PRO A 574 -10.07 -39.29 21.44
CA PRO A 574 -10.33 -40.64 20.95
C PRO A 574 -9.03 -41.42 20.69
N ALA A 575 -9.13 -42.75 20.63
CA ALA A 575 -8.01 -43.62 20.24
C ALA A 575 -7.47 -43.34 18.83
N ALA A 576 -8.32 -42.80 17.94
CA ALA A 576 -7.96 -42.36 16.59
C ALA A 576 -8.07 -40.83 16.50
N PRO A 577 -7.06 -40.06 16.97
CA PRO A 577 -7.15 -38.60 17.08
C PRO A 577 -7.18 -37.86 15.74
N GLY A 578 -6.83 -38.51 14.62
CA GLY A 578 -6.95 -37.93 13.28
C GLY A 578 -8.32 -38.12 12.60
N ASP A 579 -9.26 -38.84 13.22
CA ASP A 579 -10.57 -39.17 12.65
C ASP A 579 -11.67 -38.29 13.28
N SER A 580 -12.19 -37.29 12.54
CA SER A 580 -13.24 -36.37 13.02
C SER A 580 -14.47 -37.11 13.60
N PRO A 581 -15.04 -38.14 12.94
CA PRO A 581 -16.06 -39.02 13.52
C PRO A 581 -15.71 -39.63 14.89
N ALA A 582 -14.45 -39.94 15.17
CA ALA A 582 -14.05 -40.52 16.45
C ALA A 582 -14.16 -39.53 17.62
N TRP A 583 -13.93 -38.25 17.37
CA TRP A 583 -14.12 -37.19 18.34
C TRP A 583 -15.60 -36.96 18.65
N LEU A 584 -16.48 -37.02 17.64
CA LEU A 584 -17.93 -36.88 17.83
C LEU A 584 -18.55 -38.01 18.67
N ARG A 585 -17.87 -39.15 18.81
CA ARG A 585 -18.28 -40.26 19.68
C ARG A 585 -17.87 -40.06 21.15
N GLN A 586 -17.00 -39.09 21.44
CA GLN A 586 -16.61 -38.76 22.81
C GLN A 586 -17.71 -38.01 23.55
N ARG A 587 -17.62 -37.95 24.88
CA ARG A 587 -18.52 -37.13 25.70
C ARG A 587 -18.25 -35.65 25.43
N ILE A 588 -19.14 -35.01 24.69
CA ILE A 588 -19.14 -33.56 24.45
C ILE A 588 -19.51 -32.85 25.75
N LEU A 589 -18.62 -31.97 26.22
CA LEU A 589 -18.81 -31.11 27.38
C LEU A 589 -19.49 -29.80 26.98
N MET A 590 -19.03 -29.20 25.87
CA MET A 590 -19.55 -27.94 25.34
C MET A 590 -19.26 -27.83 23.85
N GLU A 591 -20.11 -27.11 23.11
CA GLU A 591 -19.85 -26.76 21.72
C GLU A 591 -20.41 -25.38 21.37
N GLY A 592 -19.82 -24.74 20.36
CA GLY A 592 -20.24 -23.41 19.91
C GLY A 592 -19.30 -22.80 18.88
N ASN A 593 -19.63 -21.61 18.40
CA ASN A 593 -18.80 -20.90 17.41
C ASN A 593 -17.65 -20.08 18.03
N GLY A 594 -17.67 -19.86 19.35
CA GLY A 594 -16.68 -19.09 20.10
C GLY A 594 -16.64 -17.57 19.82
N ARG A 595 -17.52 -17.06 18.96
CA ARG A 595 -17.47 -15.66 18.46
C ARG A 595 -18.29 -14.67 19.29
N HIS A 596 -18.93 -15.12 20.35
CA HIS A 596 -19.60 -14.23 21.30
C HIS A 596 -18.58 -13.70 22.31
N ARG A 597 -18.37 -12.38 22.35
CA ARG A 597 -17.66 -11.73 23.45
C ARG A 597 -18.50 -11.92 24.73
N PRO A 598 -17.95 -12.45 25.83
CA PRO A 598 -18.69 -12.46 27.09
C PRO A 598 -19.04 -11.02 27.46
N THR A 599 -20.34 -10.74 27.58
CA THR A 599 -20.79 -9.50 28.18
C THR A 599 -20.43 -9.52 29.65
N ARG A 600 -20.12 -8.35 30.21
CA ARG A 600 -19.63 -8.15 31.59
C ARG A 600 -20.57 -8.65 32.69
N ASP A 601 -21.74 -9.20 32.33
CA ASP A 601 -22.78 -9.76 33.19
C ASP A 601 -22.71 -11.29 33.36
N ASP A 602 -21.78 -11.99 32.67
CA ASP A 602 -21.62 -13.46 32.76
C ASP A 602 -20.47 -13.93 33.69
N HIS A 603 -19.99 -13.05 34.59
CA HIS A 603 -18.99 -13.38 35.61
C HIS A 603 -19.49 -13.18 37.03
#